data_AF-A0A3D3P6M2-F1
#
_entry.id   AF-A0A3D3P6M2-F1
#
_cell.length_a   1.000
_cell.length_b   1.000
_cell.length_c   1.000
_cell.angle_alpha   90.00
_cell.angle_beta   90.00
_cell.angle_gamma   90.00
#
_symmetry.space_group_name_H-M   'P 1'
#
loop_
_entity.id
_entity.type
_entity.pdbx_description
1 polymer ?
#
loop_
_entity_poly.entity_id
_entity_poly.type
_entity_poly.pdbx_seq_one_letter_code
_entity_poly.pdbx_strand_id
1 'polypeptide(L)'
;MRLHLPEVVSGITANLQQSKGSERLGLIEILARLFHRESKWDLEAWWGTRPDDRGPYFAPETWEETSNIKAALESVFNRLVKTDQSKMLGILGLNRVPVSELSLGKQDPFVIALATPSPDESQIKILTGAAKDKSRLWDERVSAYRALGRLEGKTVANQVEILGSWLDQGVKPDEVELELNDFVNQPALILSTKILREVAAKGSKSESRVAWRTLLMFTQSPLIKENQKTPILNMIQKNPREEGLFLALADLLLPGFDRQIENAIDSDNDTLIEAAERAKKLIASAKASAGKKLANLKVADITKLAMTSTGDSVMGEKIYIRQGCIACHAVDQKAVQKGPYLGSAGSKFTKDYLVQSILDPNAVVAQGFQTELITMKDKTAHLGFVTREEGGVIDIRNIAGIVTQIKEDMIAKRDHQPQSMMPAGLAKTLTVTEFSDLISYLVSMKE
;
A
#
# COMPACT_ATOMS: atom_id res chain seq x y z
N MET A 1 -4.69 35.32 11.83
CA MET A 1 -3.37 35.74 12.39
C MET A 1 -3.45 36.04 13.90
N ARG A 2 -4.20 35.25 14.70
CA ARG A 2 -4.30 35.45 16.17
C ARG A 2 -3.63 34.33 16.99
N LEU A 3 -3.07 33.32 16.33
CA LEU A 3 -2.53 32.11 16.95
C LEU A 3 -0.99 32.15 17.09
N HIS A 4 -0.29 32.71 16.10
CA HIS A 4 1.17 32.89 16.11
C HIS A 4 1.57 34.17 16.85
N LEU A 5 1.35 34.17 18.16
CA LEU A 5 1.76 35.25 19.06
C LEU A 5 2.68 34.69 20.16
N PRO A 6 3.80 35.35 20.50
CA PRO A 6 4.70 34.91 21.56
C PRO A 6 4.01 34.67 22.92
N GLU A 7 2.99 35.47 23.25
CA GLU A 7 2.25 35.36 24.51
C GLU A 7 1.41 34.07 24.55
N VAL A 8 0.91 33.62 23.40
CA VAL A 8 0.16 32.36 23.26
C VAL A 8 1.10 31.18 23.51
N VAL A 9 2.27 31.17 22.87
CA VAL A 9 3.29 30.12 23.07
C VAL A 9 3.77 30.08 24.52
N SER A 10 4.03 31.26 25.10
CA SER A 10 4.44 31.39 26.50
C SER A 10 3.39 30.85 27.47
N GLY A 11 2.11 31.20 27.26
CA GLY A 11 1.00 30.73 28.10
C GLY A 11 0.79 29.21 28.01
N ILE A 12 0.84 28.66 26.80
CA ILE A 12 0.72 27.20 26.58
C ILE A 12 1.91 26.47 27.20
N THR A 13 3.13 26.99 27.01
CA THR A 13 4.35 26.41 27.59
C THR A 13 4.32 26.40 29.11
N ALA A 14 3.83 27.47 29.74
CA ALA A 14 3.67 27.54 31.19
C ALA A 14 2.65 26.51 31.72
N ASN A 15 1.51 26.37 31.05
CA ASN A 15 0.49 25.36 31.39
C ASN A 15 0.99 23.93 31.17
N LEU A 16 1.76 23.72 30.10
CA LEU A 16 2.31 22.41 29.75
C LEU A 16 3.16 21.83 30.90
N GLN A 17 3.95 22.67 31.58
CA GLN A 17 4.78 22.24 32.71
C GLN A 17 3.98 21.70 33.90
N GLN A 18 2.74 22.15 34.08
CA GLN A 18 1.88 21.82 35.22
C GLN A 18 0.85 20.73 34.89
N SER A 19 0.46 20.63 33.62
CA SER A 19 -0.53 19.66 33.11
C SER A 19 -0.14 18.21 33.33
N LYS A 20 -1.10 17.27 33.32
CA LYS A 20 -0.87 15.81 33.36
C LYS A 20 -1.84 15.07 32.43
N GLY A 21 -1.57 13.80 32.14
CA GLY A 21 -2.49 12.93 31.40
C GLY A 21 -2.89 13.49 30.03
N SER A 22 -4.19 13.38 29.69
CA SER A 22 -4.73 13.81 28.39
C SER A 22 -4.60 15.31 28.13
N GLU A 23 -4.70 16.14 29.17
CA GLU A 23 -4.52 17.60 29.06
C GLU A 23 -3.11 17.94 28.54
N ARG A 24 -2.09 17.24 29.07
CA ARG A 24 -0.70 17.42 28.63
C ARG A 24 -0.54 17.08 27.15
N LEU A 25 -1.13 15.98 26.70
CA LEU A 25 -1.09 15.59 25.28
C LEU A 25 -1.80 16.62 24.39
N GLY A 26 -2.92 17.19 24.84
CA GLY A 26 -3.61 18.27 24.13
C GLY A 26 -2.74 19.53 23.99
N LEU A 27 -2.04 19.93 25.05
CA LEU A 27 -1.11 21.08 25.00
C LEU A 27 0.10 20.81 24.09
N ILE A 28 0.61 19.58 24.08
CA ILE A 28 1.65 19.14 23.13
C ILE A 28 1.15 19.25 21.69
N GLU A 29 -0.08 18.82 21.39
CA GLU A 29 -0.67 18.95 20.06
C GLU A 29 -0.80 20.41 19.62
N ILE A 30 -1.25 21.29 20.52
CA ILE A 30 -1.37 22.72 20.20
C ILE A 30 0.02 23.30 19.88
N LEU A 31 1.03 23.01 20.69
CA LEU A 31 2.41 23.45 20.43
C LEU A 31 2.96 22.88 19.11
N ALA A 32 2.69 21.61 18.81
CA ALA A 32 3.10 21.00 17.55
C ALA A 32 2.45 21.69 16.34
N ARG A 33 1.15 22.03 16.42
CA ARG A 33 0.42 22.81 15.41
C ARG A 33 0.97 24.23 15.24
N LEU A 34 1.53 24.82 16.30
CA LEU A 34 2.15 26.16 16.28
C LEU A 34 3.63 26.14 15.91
N PHE A 35 4.26 24.98 15.75
CA PHE A 35 5.70 24.87 15.49
C PHE A 35 6.11 25.61 14.20
N HIS A 36 5.25 25.56 13.19
CA HIS A 36 5.38 26.27 11.93
C HIS A 36 4.30 27.36 11.79
N ARG A 37 4.44 28.19 10.77
CA ARG A 37 3.39 29.05 10.21
C ARG A 37 3.29 28.83 8.70
N GLU A 38 2.20 29.28 8.10
CA GLU A 38 2.09 29.31 6.64
C GLU A 38 3.12 30.29 6.07
N SER A 39 3.91 29.83 5.10
CA SER A 39 4.85 30.68 4.37
C SER A 39 4.09 31.76 3.59
N LYS A 40 4.79 32.83 3.22
CA LYS A 40 4.17 33.88 2.41
C LYS A 40 3.94 33.35 1.00
N TRP A 41 2.68 33.34 0.58
CA TRP A 41 2.30 32.95 -0.78
C TRP A 41 2.97 33.85 -1.84
N ASP A 42 3.61 33.24 -2.83
CA ASP A 42 4.40 33.92 -3.87
C ASP A 42 3.56 34.35 -5.10
N LEU A 43 2.31 33.89 -5.20
CA LEU A 43 1.39 34.10 -6.35
C LEU A 43 1.89 33.52 -7.69
N GLU A 44 3.01 32.80 -7.71
CA GLU A 44 3.57 32.20 -8.91
C GLU A 44 3.21 30.71 -9.04
N ALA A 45 3.00 30.03 -7.91
CA ALA A 45 2.47 28.67 -7.90
C ALA A 45 0.95 28.66 -8.18
N TRP A 46 0.50 28.11 -9.32
CA TRP A 46 -0.91 27.81 -9.56
C TRP A 46 -1.15 26.30 -9.41
N TRP A 47 -2.37 25.90 -9.02
CA TRP A 47 -2.78 24.53 -8.66
C TRP A 47 -2.59 23.49 -9.79
N GLY A 48 -1.34 23.08 -10.04
CA GLY A 48 -0.99 21.91 -10.85
C GLY A 48 -0.93 20.61 -10.04
N THR A 49 -0.88 20.72 -8.70
CA THR A 49 -0.67 19.62 -7.76
C THR A 49 -1.68 19.68 -6.60
N ARG A 50 -2.00 18.52 -6.00
CA ARG A 50 -2.78 18.44 -4.76
C ARG A 50 -1.89 18.92 -3.61
N PRO A 51 -2.27 19.95 -2.84
CA PRO A 51 -1.50 20.39 -1.68
C PRO A 51 -1.37 19.27 -0.65
N ASP A 52 -0.21 19.16 0.00
CA ASP A 52 -0.07 18.29 1.18
C ASP A 52 -0.97 18.83 2.29
N ASP A 53 -2.03 18.09 2.61
CA ASP A 53 -3.06 18.44 3.58
C ASP A 53 -2.73 17.97 5.01
N ARG A 54 -1.52 17.43 5.25
CA ARG A 54 -1.09 16.99 6.58
C ARG A 54 -0.78 18.17 7.48
N GLY A 55 -1.51 18.29 8.58
CA GLY A 55 -1.28 19.37 9.54
C GLY A 55 -1.91 20.70 9.09
N PRO A 56 -1.64 21.80 9.81
CA PRO A 56 -2.42 23.04 9.66
C PRO A 56 -1.98 23.97 8.52
N TYR A 57 -0.83 23.73 7.85
CA TYR A 57 -0.27 24.63 6.84
C TYR A 57 0.08 23.86 5.56
N PHE A 58 -0.12 24.51 4.41
CA PHE A 58 0.20 23.96 3.11
C PHE A 58 1.71 24.02 2.83
N ALA A 59 2.35 25.14 3.12
CA ALA A 59 3.78 25.38 3.00
C ALA A 59 4.35 25.87 4.34
N PRO A 60 4.74 24.93 5.24
CA PRO A 60 5.20 25.26 6.58
C PRO A 60 6.55 25.99 6.58
N GLU A 61 6.62 27.09 7.31
CA GLU A 61 7.84 27.88 7.58
C GLU A 61 8.06 27.97 9.10
N THR A 62 9.32 27.90 9.55
CA THR A 62 9.67 28.21 10.94
C THR A 62 9.48 29.71 11.24
N TRP A 63 9.28 30.06 12.50
CA TRP A 63 9.06 31.44 12.94
C TRP A 63 9.73 31.71 14.29
N GLU A 64 9.60 32.93 14.79
CA GLU A 64 10.35 33.44 15.96
C GLU A 64 10.22 32.55 17.22
N GLU A 65 9.05 31.92 17.42
CA GLU A 65 8.80 31.07 18.59
C GLU A 65 9.12 29.58 18.37
N THR A 66 9.52 29.15 17.17
CA THR A 66 9.81 27.74 16.87
C THR A 66 10.85 27.16 17.85
N SER A 67 11.88 27.92 18.21
CA SER A 67 12.90 27.52 19.18
C SER A 67 12.36 27.35 20.60
N ASN A 68 11.43 28.21 21.03
CA ASN A 68 10.80 28.13 22.35
C ASN A 68 9.86 26.93 22.44
N ILE A 69 9.08 26.69 21.37
CA ILE A 69 8.22 25.51 21.23
C ILE A 69 9.06 24.24 21.30
N LYS A 70 10.18 24.19 20.56
CA LYS A 70 11.14 23.09 20.59
C LYS A 70 11.61 22.79 22.02
N ALA A 71 12.09 23.80 22.75
CA ALA A 71 12.56 23.62 24.12
C ALA A 71 11.43 23.14 25.05
N ALA A 72 10.20 23.64 24.88
CA ALA A 72 9.04 23.23 25.66
C ALA A 72 8.74 21.73 25.46
N LEU A 73 8.71 21.27 24.22
CA LEU A 73 8.47 19.87 23.85
C LEU A 73 9.58 18.95 24.40
N GLU A 74 10.85 19.31 24.20
CA GLU A 74 12.00 18.55 24.72
C GLU A 74 11.94 18.40 26.25
N SER A 75 11.58 19.49 26.95
CA SER A 75 11.56 19.50 28.42
C SER A 75 10.57 18.49 29.01
N VAL A 76 9.47 18.18 28.32
CA VAL A 76 8.42 17.28 28.85
C VAL A 76 8.56 15.85 28.39
N PHE A 77 9.25 15.58 27.27
CA PHE A 77 9.32 14.26 26.68
C PHE A 77 9.85 13.19 27.65
N ASN A 78 10.95 13.48 28.34
CA ASN A 78 11.56 12.55 29.31
C ASN A 78 10.72 12.36 30.59
N ARG A 79 9.71 13.22 30.82
CA ARG A 79 8.77 13.13 31.95
C ARG A 79 7.50 12.35 31.59
N LEU A 80 7.33 11.95 30.33
CA LEU A 80 6.20 11.12 29.89
C LEU A 80 6.49 9.64 30.14
N VAL A 81 5.43 8.88 30.42
CA VAL A 81 5.49 7.42 30.35
C VAL A 81 5.67 6.96 28.90
N LYS A 82 6.25 5.77 28.67
CA LYS A 82 6.57 5.28 27.31
C LYS A 82 5.39 5.35 26.33
N THR A 83 4.19 4.98 26.78
CA THR A 83 2.97 5.04 25.95
C THR A 83 2.67 6.46 25.47
N ASP A 84 2.89 7.47 26.31
CA ASP A 84 2.64 8.86 25.95
C ASP A 84 3.82 9.49 25.18
N GLN A 85 5.04 8.97 25.33
CA GLN A 85 6.17 9.30 24.45
C GLN A 85 5.86 8.87 23.01
N SER A 86 5.38 7.63 22.79
CA SER A 86 4.95 7.17 21.46
C SER A 86 3.85 8.06 20.87
N LYS A 87 2.83 8.43 21.68
CA LYS A 87 1.75 9.33 21.23
C LYS A 87 2.28 10.72 20.86
N MET A 88 3.17 11.28 21.68
CA MET A 88 3.80 12.57 21.39
C MET A 88 4.54 12.52 20.05
N LEU A 89 5.33 11.48 19.79
CA LEU A 89 6.03 11.33 18.50
C LEU A 89 5.06 11.25 17.32
N GLY A 90 3.92 10.56 17.48
CA GLY A 90 2.85 10.55 16.48
C GLY A 90 2.26 11.94 16.22
N ILE A 91 1.96 12.69 17.29
CA ILE A 91 1.48 14.08 17.21
C ILE A 91 2.49 14.97 16.46
N LEU A 92 3.78 14.85 16.78
CA LEU A 92 4.85 15.62 16.12
C LEU A 92 4.92 15.29 14.63
N GLY A 93 4.85 14.00 14.26
CA GLY A 93 4.84 13.57 12.86
C GLY A 93 3.64 14.11 12.07
N LEU A 94 2.43 14.08 12.65
CA LEU A 94 1.22 14.62 12.03
C LEU A 94 1.29 16.14 11.78
N ASN A 95 2.05 16.85 12.61
CA ASN A 95 2.23 18.31 12.50
C ASN A 95 3.57 18.70 11.85
N ARG A 96 4.24 17.74 11.20
CA ARG A 96 5.51 17.93 10.48
C ARG A 96 6.64 18.51 11.33
N VAL A 97 6.62 18.32 12.65
CA VAL A 97 7.72 18.76 13.54
C VAL A 97 8.93 17.84 13.32
N PRO A 98 10.13 18.38 12.99
CA PRO A 98 11.31 17.57 12.72
C PRO A 98 11.85 16.94 14.01
N VAL A 99 11.39 15.72 14.32
CA VAL A 99 11.79 14.97 15.52
C VAL A 99 13.31 14.78 15.61
N SER A 100 13.99 14.66 14.45
CA SER A 100 15.45 14.57 14.36
C SER A 100 16.19 15.79 14.93
N GLU A 101 15.53 16.94 14.98
CA GLU A 101 16.10 18.16 15.55
C GLU A 101 15.88 18.27 17.06
N LEU A 102 15.06 17.39 17.66
CA LEU A 102 14.70 17.44 19.08
C LEU A 102 15.65 16.58 19.95
N SER A 103 16.07 17.13 21.10
CA SER A 103 16.91 16.48 22.11
C SER A 103 16.10 15.62 23.08
N LEU A 104 15.55 14.49 22.61
CA LEU A 104 14.58 13.67 23.37
C LEU A 104 15.18 12.54 24.24
N GLY A 105 16.45 12.61 24.64
CA GLY A 105 17.09 11.60 25.52
C GLY A 105 17.33 10.24 24.85
N LYS A 106 17.46 9.15 25.65
CA LYS A 106 17.56 7.77 25.12
C LYS A 106 16.21 7.38 24.50
N GLN A 107 16.09 7.64 23.20
CA GLN A 107 14.93 7.24 22.43
C GLN A 107 14.87 5.71 22.35
N ASP A 108 13.66 5.15 22.35
CA ASP A 108 13.46 3.72 22.13
C ASP A 108 14.14 3.33 20.80
N PRO A 109 15.05 2.34 20.77
CA PRO A 109 15.65 1.87 19.52
C PRO A 109 14.63 1.55 18.43
N PHE A 110 13.42 1.14 18.80
CA PHE A 110 12.30 0.97 17.87
C PHE A 110 11.88 2.29 17.21
N VAL A 111 11.72 3.36 17.98
CA VAL A 111 11.37 4.69 17.45
C VAL A 111 12.44 5.20 16.50
N ILE A 112 13.72 5.05 16.89
CA ILE A 112 14.85 5.44 16.04
C ILE A 112 14.81 4.65 14.72
N ALA A 113 14.66 3.32 14.81
CA ALA A 113 14.59 2.46 13.63
C ALA A 113 13.39 2.82 12.73
N LEU A 114 12.25 3.17 13.31
CA LEU A 114 11.04 3.55 12.58
C LEU A 114 11.19 4.87 11.82
N ALA A 115 11.87 5.84 12.45
CA ALA A 115 12.13 7.17 11.91
C ALA A 115 13.30 7.19 10.89
N THR A 116 14.14 6.15 10.88
CA THR A 116 15.30 6.08 9.97
C THR A 116 14.82 5.78 8.54
N PRO A 117 15.12 6.63 7.53
CA PRO A 117 14.68 6.39 6.15
C PRO A 117 15.32 5.15 5.51
N SER A 118 16.55 4.81 5.88
CA SER A 118 17.27 3.62 5.41
C SER A 118 17.90 2.88 6.60
N PRO A 119 17.10 2.07 7.33
CA PRO A 119 17.57 1.31 8.47
C PRO A 119 18.71 0.33 8.13
N ASP A 120 19.70 0.21 9.02
CA ASP A 120 20.76 -0.80 8.93
C ASP A 120 20.27 -2.20 9.37
N GLU A 121 21.13 -3.21 9.31
CA GLU A 121 20.77 -4.59 9.70
C GLU A 121 20.32 -4.73 11.16
N SER A 122 20.87 -3.95 12.08
CA SER A 122 20.47 -3.98 13.49
C SER A 122 19.07 -3.41 13.65
N GLN A 123 18.80 -2.29 12.98
CA GLN A 123 17.50 -1.64 12.98
C GLN A 123 16.44 -2.48 12.26
N ILE A 124 16.78 -3.16 11.16
CA ILE A 124 15.89 -4.13 10.48
C ILE A 124 15.48 -5.26 11.43
N LYS A 125 16.42 -5.80 12.23
CA LYS A 125 16.11 -6.83 13.25
C LYS A 125 15.17 -6.28 14.32
N ILE A 126 15.39 -5.05 14.78
CA ILE A 126 14.50 -4.38 15.75
C ILE A 126 13.08 -4.24 15.17
N LEU A 127 12.94 -3.74 13.94
CA LEU A 127 11.65 -3.58 13.27
C LEU A 127 10.94 -4.93 13.04
N THR A 128 11.69 -5.96 12.62
CA THR A 128 11.15 -7.31 12.43
C THR A 128 10.64 -7.89 13.74
N GLY A 129 11.42 -7.77 14.81
CA GLY A 129 11.01 -8.21 16.15
C GLY A 129 9.78 -7.46 16.65
N ALA A 130 9.76 -6.13 16.51
CA ALA A 130 8.64 -5.29 16.91
C ALA A 130 7.35 -5.63 16.16
N ALA A 131 7.42 -5.91 14.85
CA ALA A 131 6.26 -6.30 14.07
C ALA A 131 5.65 -7.63 14.54
N LYS A 132 6.47 -8.59 14.97
CA LYS A 132 6.04 -9.93 15.42
C LYS A 132 5.60 -9.98 16.89
N ASP A 133 5.95 -8.99 17.70
CA ASP A 133 5.69 -8.98 19.13
C ASP A 133 4.19 -8.81 19.45
N LYS A 134 3.56 -9.86 19.98
CA LYS A 134 2.14 -9.87 20.39
C LYS A 134 1.81 -8.86 21.49
N SER A 135 2.80 -8.45 22.29
CA SER A 135 2.60 -7.51 23.39
C SER A 135 2.56 -6.05 22.93
N ARG A 136 3.00 -5.76 21.70
CA ARG A 136 2.93 -4.42 21.11
C ARG A 136 1.55 -4.12 20.55
N LEU A 137 1.22 -2.83 20.55
CA LEU A 137 0.01 -2.32 19.90
C LEU A 137 0.04 -2.66 18.41
N TRP A 138 -1.13 -2.98 17.85
CA TRP A 138 -1.25 -3.35 16.44
C TRP A 138 -0.69 -2.27 15.50
N ASP A 139 -0.98 -1.00 15.76
CA ASP A 139 -0.49 0.10 14.93
C ASP A 139 1.04 0.23 14.97
N GLU A 140 1.69 -0.08 16.09
CA GLU A 140 3.16 -0.11 16.17
C GLU A 140 3.73 -1.26 15.35
N ARG A 141 3.08 -2.43 15.38
CA ARG A 141 3.48 -3.61 14.60
C ARG A 141 3.36 -3.35 13.11
N VAL A 142 2.25 -2.75 12.68
CA VAL A 142 2.01 -2.34 11.29
C VAL A 142 3.00 -1.26 10.86
N SER A 143 3.28 -0.28 11.71
CA SER A 143 4.29 0.76 11.42
C SER A 143 5.68 0.17 11.20
N ALA A 144 6.07 -0.80 12.03
CA ALA A 144 7.33 -1.52 11.89
C ALA A 144 7.41 -2.30 10.57
N TYR A 145 6.34 -3.02 10.24
CA TYR A 145 6.20 -3.77 8.99
C TYR A 145 6.28 -2.87 7.76
N ARG A 146 5.52 -1.77 7.74
CA ARG A 146 5.52 -0.81 6.63
C ARG A 146 6.87 -0.10 6.47
N ALA A 147 7.61 0.12 7.56
CA ALA A 147 8.96 0.67 7.50
C ALA A 147 9.94 -0.26 6.78
N LEU A 148 9.83 -1.57 7.00
CA LEU A 148 10.59 -2.56 6.23
C LEU A 148 10.19 -2.53 4.75
N GLY A 149 8.89 -2.40 4.44
CA GLY A 149 8.40 -2.30 3.05
C GLY A 149 8.98 -1.14 2.23
N ARG A 150 9.56 -0.12 2.86
CA ARG A 150 10.28 0.97 2.17
C ARG A 150 11.63 0.53 1.61
N LEU A 151 12.18 -0.58 2.09
CA LEU A 151 13.49 -1.10 1.69
C LEU A 151 13.34 -2.08 0.53
N GLU A 152 13.04 -1.51 -0.65
CA GLU A 152 12.72 -2.25 -1.88
C GLU A 152 13.64 -3.46 -2.08
N GLY A 153 13.04 -4.66 -2.10
CA GLY A 153 13.72 -5.93 -2.34
C GLY A 153 14.59 -6.47 -1.19
N LYS A 154 15.09 -5.62 -0.28
CA LYS A 154 16.05 -6.01 0.77
C LYS A 154 15.42 -6.80 1.91
N THR A 155 14.19 -6.47 2.28
CA THR A 155 13.50 -7.04 3.47
C THR A 155 12.35 -7.95 3.12
N VAL A 156 12.29 -8.46 1.88
CA VAL A 156 11.18 -9.30 1.41
C VAL A 156 11.02 -10.56 2.27
N ALA A 157 12.14 -11.20 2.66
CA ALA A 157 12.09 -12.35 3.56
C ALA A 157 11.50 -11.98 4.94
N ASN A 158 11.94 -10.85 5.53
CA ASN A 158 11.41 -10.34 6.80
C ASN A 158 9.91 -10.03 6.71
N GLN A 159 9.46 -9.43 5.60
CA GLN A 159 8.04 -9.13 5.39
C GLN A 159 7.20 -10.41 5.32
N VAL A 160 7.67 -11.43 4.60
CA VAL A 160 6.98 -12.73 4.54
C VAL A 160 6.96 -13.42 5.91
N GLU A 161 8.07 -13.37 6.65
CA GLU A 161 8.16 -13.88 8.03
C GLU A 161 7.14 -13.20 8.97
N ILE A 162 7.02 -11.87 8.88
CA ILE A 162 6.08 -11.08 9.70
C ILE A 162 4.63 -11.44 9.35
N LEU A 163 4.28 -11.44 8.07
CA LEU A 163 2.92 -11.77 7.60
C LEU A 163 2.55 -13.22 7.96
N GLY A 164 3.48 -14.16 7.75
CA GLY A 164 3.33 -15.55 8.16
C GLY A 164 3.09 -15.66 9.68
N SER A 165 3.87 -14.92 10.47
CA SER A 165 3.66 -14.86 11.91
C SER A 165 2.27 -14.32 12.24
N TRP A 166 1.82 -13.21 11.65
CA TRP A 166 0.49 -12.66 11.95
C TRP A 166 -0.67 -13.62 11.63
N LEU A 167 -0.54 -14.40 10.56
CA LEU A 167 -1.49 -15.49 10.24
C LEU A 167 -1.50 -16.56 11.34
N ASP A 168 -0.34 -16.97 11.85
CA ASP A 168 -0.23 -17.96 12.93
C ASP A 168 -0.72 -17.44 14.29
N GLN A 169 -0.66 -16.13 14.50
CA GLN A 169 -1.03 -15.51 15.77
C GLN A 169 -2.54 -15.32 15.95
N GLY A 170 -3.36 -15.57 14.91
CA GLY A 170 -4.80 -15.35 14.96
C GLY A 170 -5.18 -13.88 15.12
N VAL A 171 -4.36 -12.96 14.60
CA VAL A 171 -4.75 -11.55 14.45
C VAL A 171 -6.06 -11.49 13.63
N LYS A 172 -6.90 -10.48 13.88
CA LYS A 172 -8.19 -10.35 13.19
C LYS A 172 -8.00 -10.49 11.67
N PRO A 173 -8.78 -11.34 10.98
CA PRO A 173 -8.57 -11.63 9.57
C PRO A 173 -8.47 -10.37 8.69
N ASP A 174 -9.36 -9.40 8.89
CA ASP A 174 -9.40 -8.17 8.08
C ASP A 174 -8.15 -7.30 8.26
N GLU A 175 -7.58 -7.26 9.47
CA GLU A 175 -6.37 -6.49 9.76
C GLU A 175 -5.14 -7.08 9.07
N VAL A 176 -5.01 -8.41 9.05
CA VAL A 176 -3.89 -9.07 8.36
C VAL A 176 -4.08 -9.07 6.85
N GLU A 177 -5.29 -9.32 6.38
CA GLU A 177 -5.59 -9.38 4.94
C GLU A 177 -5.34 -8.04 4.25
N LEU A 178 -5.50 -6.90 4.93
CA LEU A 178 -5.11 -5.60 4.39
C LEU A 178 -3.62 -5.58 4.01
N GLU A 179 -2.73 -5.84 4.97
CA GLU A 179 -1.28 -5.77 4.77
C GLU A 179 -0.77 -6.88 3.84
N LEU A 180 -1.41 -8.05 3.89
CA LEU A 180 -1.08 -9.19 3.06
C LEU A 180 -1.49 -8.94 1.60
N ASN A 181 -2.68 -8.40 1.34
CA ASN A 181 -3.08 -7.99 0.00
C ASN A 181 -2.20 -6.86 -0.52
N ASP A 182 -1.80 -5.92 0.33
CA ASP A 182 -0.90 -4.84 -0.07
C ASP A 182 0.46 -5.39 -0.52
N PHE A 183 1.01 -6.38 0.19
CA PHE A 183 2.26 -7.08 -0.14
C PHE A 183 2.17 -7.92 -1.40
N VAL A 184 1.24 -8.86 -1.46
CA VAL A 184 1.11 -9.86 -2.54
C VAL A 184 0.93 -9.20 -3.91
N ASN A 185 0.36 -7.98 -3.93
CA ASN A 185 0.08 -7.25 -5.16
C ASN A 185 1.13 -6.18 -5.49
N GLN A 186 2.30 -6.15 -4.83
CA GLN A 186 3.39 -5.23 -5.20
C GLN A 186 4.09 -5.70 -6.47
N PRO A 187 4.07 -4.95 -7.58
CA PRO A 187 4.74 -5.37 -8.81
C PRO A 187 6.26 -5.48 -8.65
N ALA A 188 6.86 -4.63 -7.80
CA ALA A 188 8.31 -4.62 -7.53
C ALA A 188 8.85 -5.96 -6.98
N LEU A 189 8.00 -6.77 -6.32
CA LEU A 189 8.38 -8.08 -5.79
C LEU A 189 8.80 -9.08 -6.89
N ILE A 190 8.56 -8.77 -8.18
CA ILE A 190 9.07 -9.58 -9.28
C ILE A 190 10.61 -9.68 -9.28
N LEU A 191 11.28 -8.64 -8.77
CA LEU A 191 12.74 -8.60 -8.62
C LEU A 191 13.23 -9.53 -7.50
N SER A 192 12.34 -9.96 -6.61
CA SER A 192 12.62 -10.81 -5.45
C SER A 192 12.05 -12.23 -5.58
N THR A 193 11.67 -12.65 -6.79
CA THR A 193 11.13 -14.01 -7.06
C THR A 193 12.03 -15.14 -6.63
N LYS A 194 13.36 -14.95 -6.60
CA LYS A 194 14.28 -15.96 -6.05
C LYS A 194 14.01 -16.20 -4.55
N ILE A 195 13.96 -15.13 -3.76
CA ILE A 195 13.68 -15.19 -2.32
C ILE A 195 12.29 -15.78 -2.08
N LEU A 196 11.28 -15.31 -2.82
CA LEU A 196 9.92 -15.82 -2.69
C LEU A 196 9.82 -17.32 -2.99
N ARG A 197 10.53 -17.83 -4.00
CA ARG A 197 10.56 -19.27 -4.30
C ARG A 197 11.28 -20.07 -3.22
N GLU A 198 12.35 -19.53 -2.64
CA GLU A 198 13.06 -20.17 -1.53
C GLU A 198 12.16 -20.27 -0.29
N VAL A 199 11.44 -19.20 0.05
CA VAL A 199 10.49 -19.20 1.17
C VAL A 199 9.28 -20.09 0.89
N ALA A 200 8.74 -20.07 -0.34
CA ALA A 200 7.65 -20.95 -0.73
C ALA A 200 7.98 -22.44 -0.51
N ALA A 201 9.22 -22.84 -0.80
CA ALA A 201 9.69 -24.22 -0.70
C ALA A 201 10.19 -24.63 0.70
N LYS A 202 10.66 -23.69 1.52
CA LYS A 202 11.37 -24.00 2.79
C LYS A 202 10.83 -23.30 4.03
N GLY A 203 9.96 -22.31 3.87
CA GLY A 203 9.38 -21.54 4.97
C GLY A 203 8.35 -22.35 5.76
N SER A 204 7.86 -21.76 6.85
CA SER A 204 6.72 -22.31 7.58
C SER A 204 5.47 -22.40 6.69
N LYS A 205 4.43 -23.13 7.12
CA LYS A 205 3.15 -23.21 6.40
C LYS A 205 2.60 -21.83 6.01
N SER A 206 2.62 -20.88 6.96
CA SER A 206 2.08 -19.54 6.76
C SER A 206 3.00 -18.64 5.93
N GLU A 207 4.32 -18.75 6.09
CA GLU A 207 5.29 -18.07 5.21
C GLU A 207 5.18 -18.58 3.77
N SER A 208 5.11 -19.90 3.60
CA SER A 208 4.91 -20.56 2.31
C SER A 208 3.62 -20.11 1.65
N ARG A 209 2.51 -19.99 2.41
CA ARG A 209 1.23 -19.45 1.93
C ARG A 209 1.36 -18.01 1.39
N VAL A 210 2.02 -17.12 2.13
CA VAL A 210 2.24 -15.72 1.68
C VAL A 210 3.10 -15.67 0.42
N ALA A 211 4.18 -16.45 0.38
CA ALA A 211 5.05 -16.53 -0.78
C ALA A 211 4.32 -17.09 -2.01
N TRP A 212 3.56 -18.17 -1.86
CA TRP A 212 2.78 -18.76 -2.93
C TRP A 212 1.67 -17.84 -3.44
N ARG A 213 0.96 -17.09 -2.59
CA ARG A 213 0.00 -16.07 -3.05
C ARG A 213 0.65 -15.09 -4.02
N THR A 214 1.84 -14.58 -3.68
CA THR A 214 2.61 -13.65 -4.52
C THR A 214 3.03 -14.29 -5.84
N LEU A 215 3.62 -15.50 -5.78
CA LEU A 215 4.09 -16.22 -6.96
C LEU A 215 2.95 -16.55 -7.92
N LEU A 216 1.81 -17.02 -7.39
CA LEU A 216 0.61 -17.32 -8.19
C LEU A 216 0.07 -16.05 -8.86
N MET A 217 -0.02 -14.93 -8.14
CA MET A 217 -0.42 -13.65 -8.73
C MET A 217 0.48 -13.24 -9.90
N PHE A 218 1.80 -13.45 -9.82
CA PHE A 218 2.69 -13.18 -10.94
C PHE A 218 2.44 -14.07 -12.15
N THR A 219 2.07 -15.35 -11.95
CA THR A 219 1.71 -16.22 -13.08
C THR A 219 0.46 -15.72 -13.81
N GLN A 220 -0.48 -15.10 -13.09
CA GLN A 220 -1.73 -14.60 -13.65
C GLN A 220 -1.60 -13.18 -14.23
N SER A 221 -0.59 -12.42 -13.80
CA SER A 221 -0.46 -11.03 -14.20
C SER A 221 -0.09 -10.89 -15.69
N PRO A 222 -0.84 -10.06 -16.46
CA PRO A 222 -0.47 -9.74 -17.84
C PRO A 222 0.75 -8.79 -17.91
N LEU A 223 1.16 -8.20 -16.79
CA LEU A 223 2.26 -7.22 -16.72
C LEU A 223 3.63 -7.88 -16.55
N ILE A 224 3.65 -9.16 -16.16
CA ILE A 224 4.88 -9.92 -15.97
C ILE A 224 5.23 -10.64 -17.27
N LYS A 225 6.49 -10.54 -17.70
CA LYS A 225 6.97 -11.20 -18.92
C LYS A 225 7.04 -12.72 -18.75
N GLU A 226 6.82 -13.47 -19.82
CA GLU A 226 6.79 -14.94 -19.78
C GLU A 226 8.10 -15.58 -19.28
N ASN A 227 9.25 -15.00 -19.62
CA ASN A 227 10.54 -15.47 -19.12
C ASN A 227 10.69 -15.31 -17.59
N GLN A 228 10.01 -14.33 -16.99
CA GLN A 228 9.99 -14.13 -15.54
C GLN A 228 9.00 -15.06 -14.84
N LYS A 229 7.93 -15.49 -15.53
CA LYS A 229 6.98 -16.50 -15.03
C LYS A 229 7.54 -17.92 -15.08
N THR A 230 8.33 -18.23 -16.11
CA THR A 230 8.85 -19.58 -16.39
C THR A 230 9.45 -20.28 -15.16
N PRO A 231 10.31 -19.64 -14.33
CA PRO A 231 10.89 -20.32 -13.16
C PRO A 231 9.87 -20.66 -12.07
N ILE A 232 8.73 -19.95 -12.01
CA ILE A 232 7.61 -20.21 -11.11
C ILE A 232 6.76 -21.35 -11.66
N LEU A 233 6.43 -21.29 -12.96
CA LEU A 233 5.68 -22.34 -13.67
C LEU A 233 6.40 -23.69 -13.60
N ASN A 234 7.73 -23.71 -13.77
CA ASN A 234 8.53 -24.92 -13.62
C ASN A 234 8.47 -25.50 -12.20
N MET A 235 8.31 -24.67 -11.16
CA MET A 235 8.15 -25.13 -9.78
C MET A 235 6.77 -25.79 -9.61
N ILE A 236 5.70 -25.15 -10.10
CA ILE A 236 4.33 -25.68 -10.11
C ILE A 236 4.23 -26.99 -10.90
N GLN A 237 4.95 -27.11 -12.02
CA GLN A 237 4.95 -28.32 -12.85
C GLN A 237 5.56 -29.53 -12.14
N LYS A 238 6.39 -29.34 -11.12
CA LYS A 238 6.98 -30.41 -10.30
C LYS A 238 6.04 -30.95 -9.22
N ASN A 239 4.79 -30.47 -9.17
CA ASN A 239 3.79 -30.83 -8.16
C ASN A 239 4.31 -30.59 -6.73
N PRO A 240 4.49 -29.31 -6.35
CA PRO A 240 4.96 -28.97 -5.02
C PRO A 240 4.03 -29.54 -3.94
N ARG A 241 4.61 -29.95 -2.82
CA ARG A 241 3.88 -30.55 -1.68
C ARG A 241 3.81 -29.61 -0.48
N GLU A 242 4.08 -28.33 -0.67
CA GLU A 242 3.95 -27.37 0.43
C GLU A 242 2.47 -27.00 0.60
N GLU A 243 1.95 -27.18 1.82
CA GLU A 243 0.58 -26.83 2.21
C GLU A 243 0.23 -25.37 1.85
N GLY A 244 1.23 -24.48 1.95
CA GLY A 244 1.10 -23.07 1.59
C GLY A 244 0.62 -22.83 0.15
N LEU A 245 0.97 -23.71 -0.80
CA LEU A 245 0.48 -23.61 -2.19
C LEU A 245 -1.04 -23.75 -2.24
N PHE A 246 -1.58 -24.77 -1.58
CA PHE A 246 -3.00 -25.09 -1.62
C PHE A 246 -3.83 -24.08 -0.84
N LEU A 247 -3.30 -23.62 0.30
CA LEU A 247 -3.90 -22.49 1.02
C LEU A 247 -3.93 -21.22 0.16
N ALA A 248 -2.87 -20.93 -0.59
CA ALA A 248 -2.85 -19.78 -1.50
C ALA A 248 -3.82 -19.93 -2.68
N LEU A 249 -3.93 -21.14 -3.26
CA LEU A 249 -4.93 -21.43 -4.31
C LEU A 249 -6.35 -21.23 -3.80
N ALA A 250 -6.62 -21.64 -2.56
CA ALA A 250 -7.90 -21.46 -1.91
C ALA A 250 -8.21 -19.97 -1.65
N ASP A 251 -7.22 -19.20 -1.16
CA ASP A 251 -7.35 -17.76 -0.92
C ASP A 251 -7.68 -16.98 -2.20
N LEU A 252 -7.02 -17.36 -3.31
CA LEU A 252 -7.15 -16.68 -4.60
C LEU A 252 -8.28 -17.25 -5.47
N LEU A 253 -8.95 -18.34 -5.03
CA LEU A 253 -9.94 -19.08 -5.80
C LEU A 253 -9.45 -19.42 -7.22
N LEU A 254 -8.18 -19.83 -7.32
CA LEU A 254 -7.48 -19.88 -8.60
C LEU A 254 -7.68 -21.22 -9.33
N PRO A 255 -8.38 -21.27 -10.48
CA PRO A 255 -8.60 -22.50 -11.23
C PRO A 255 -7.37 -22.91 -12.06
N GLY A 256 -7.40 -24.13 -12.61
CA GLY A 256 -6.37 -24.64 -13.54
C GLY A 256 -5.23 -25.41 -12.88
N PHE A 257 -5.35 -25.66 -11.58
CA PHE A 257 -4.39 -26.42 -10.76
C PHE A 257 -4.92 -27.81 -10.38
N ASP A 258 -5.90 -28.33 -11.14
CA ASP A 258 -6.59 -29.58 -10.83
C ASP A 258 -5.57 -30.74 -10.68
N ARG A 259 -4.56 -30.81 -11.56
CA ARG A 259 -3.49 -31.80 -11.47
C ARG A 259 -2.70 -31.73 -10.15
N GLN A 260 -2.29 -30.53 -9.73
CA GLN A 260 -1.54 -30.33 -8.49
C GLN A 260 -2.39 -30.68 -7.27
N ILE A 261 -3.67 -30.30 -7.29
CA ILE A 261 -4.64 -30.58 -6.25
C ILE A 261 -4.84 -32.09 -6.08
N GLU A 262 -5.13 -32.83 -7.16
CA GLU A 262 -5.33 -34.28 -7.05
C GLU A 262 -4.05 -34.99 -6.57
N ASN A 263 -2.87 -34.60 -7.07
CA ASN A 263 -1.60 -35.20 -6.59
C ASN A 263 -1.32 -34.97 -5.09
N ALA A 264 -1.88 -33.90 -4.50
CA ALA A 264 -1.77 -33.63 -3.07
C ALA A 264 -2.82 -34.37 -2.24
N ILE A 265 -4.03 -34.56 -2.79
CA ILE A 265 -5.08 -35.39 -2.20
C ILE A 265 -4.65 -36.87 -2.17
N ASP A 266 -3.96 -37.34 -3.22
CA ASP A 266 -3.42 -38.70 -3.31
C ASP A 266 -2.14 -38.92 -2.46
N SER A 267 -1.79 -37.96 -1.59
CA SER A 267 -0.62 -38.07 -0.71
C SER A 267 -0.93 -38.86 0.58
N ASP A 268 0.10 -39.10 1.37
CA ASP A 268 0.03 -39.74 2.70
C ASP A 268 0.11 -38.71 3.85
N ASN A 269 0.01 -37.41 3.54
CA ASN A 269 0.10 -36.34 4.52
C ASN A 269 -1.27 -35.70 4.75
N ASP A 270 -1.90 -36.00 5.89
CA ASP A 270 -3.23 -35.51 6.27
C ASP A 270 -3.39 -33.99 6.15
N THR A 271 -2.41 -33.20 6.62
CA THR A 271 -2.52 -31.73 6.59
C THR A 271 -2.40 -31.16 5.17
N LEU A 272 -1.67 -31.85 4.29
CA LEU A 272 -1.60 -31.53 2.87
C LEU A 272 -2.91 -31.86 2.14
N ILE A 273 -3.50 -33.03 2.44
CA ILE A 273 -4.78 -33.48 1.90
C ILE A 273 -5.87 -32.47 2.26
N GLU A 274 -5.98 -32.11 3.55
CA GLU A 274 -6.97 -31.13 4.03
C GLU A 274 -6.86 -29.78 3.30
N ALA A 275 -5.63 -29.28 3.11
CA ALA A 275 -5.41 -28.02 2.40
C ALA A 275 -5.82 -28.12 0.91
N ALA A 276 -5.51 -29.23 0.25
CA ALA A 276 -5.84 -29.47 -1.15
C ALA A 276 -7.35 -29.66 -1.37
N GLU A 277 -8.04 -30.42 -0.50
CA GLU A 277 -9.49 -30.59 -0.54
C GLU A 277 -10.22 -29.26 -0.32
N ARG A 278 -9.76 -28.45 0.63
CA ARG A 278 -10.29 -27.11 0.86
C ARG A 278 -10.15 -26.24 -0.40
N ALA A 279 -8.98 -26.24 -1.04
CA ALA A 279 -8.76 -25.52 -2.29
C ALA A 279 -9.72 -26.01 -3.39
N LYS A 280 -9.83 -27.34 -3.58
CA LYS A 280 -10.74 -27.96 -4.55
C LYS A 280 -12.19 -27.51 -4.35
N LYS A 281 -12.68 -27.55 -3.12
CA LYS A 281 -14.05 -27.14 -2.75
C LYS A 281 -14.30 -25.67 -3.07
N LEU A 282 -13.43 -24.77 -2.62
CA LEU A 282 -13.61 -23.32 -2.80
C LEU A 282 -13.48 -22.91 -4.27
N ILE A 283 -12.52 -23.48 -5.01
CA ILE A 283 -12.36 -23.23 -6.45
C ILE A 283 -13.57 -23.75 -7.23
N ALA A 284 -14.11 -24.93 -6.88
CA ALA A 284 -15.30 -25.47 -7.54
C ALA A 284 -16.53 -24.56 -7.35
N SER A 285 -16.72 -23.99 -6.16
CA SER A 285 -17.81 -23.02 -5.93
C SER A 285 -17.63 -21.73 -6.75
N ALA A 286 -16.39 -21.31 -7.02
CA ALA A 286 -16.10 -20.13 -7.84
C ALA A 286 -16.21 -20.40 -9.36
N LYS A 287 -15.91 -21.63 -9.82
CA LYS A 287 -16.02 -22.07 -11.24
C LYS A 287 -17.45 -22.06 -11.80
N ALA A 288 -18.48 -21.83 -10.97
CA ALA A 288 -19.87 -21.70 -11.43
C ALA A 288 -20.13 -20.51 -12.37
N SER A 289 -19.17 -19.60 -12.57
CA SER A 289 -19.23 -18.48 -13.54
C SER A 289 -18.79 -18.89 -14.96
N ALA A 290 -19.34 -19.97 -15.50
CA ALA A 290 -19.08 -20.41 -16.88
C ALA A 290 -19.68 -19.40 -17.87
N GLY A 291 -18.83 -18.63 -18.57
CA GLY A 291 -19.28 -17.60 -19.51
C GLY A 291 -18.27 -17.29 -20.61
N LYS A 292 -18.73 -16.58 -21.66
CA LYS A 292 -17.84 -16.08 -22.72
C LYS A 292 -16.89 -15.03 -22.13
N LYS A 293 -15.59 -15.16 -22.44
CA LYS A 293 -14.57 -14.17 -22.08
C LYS A 293 -14.79 -12.86 -22.83
N LEU A 294 -14.49 -11.73 -22.17
CA LEU A 294 -14.60 -10.39 -22.76
C LEU A 294 -13.72 -10.23 -24.01
N ALA A 295 -12.56 -10.90 -24.07
CA ALA A 295 -11.66 -10.88 -25.23
C ALA A 295 -12.35 -11.24 -26.57
N ASN A 296 -13.46 -12.00 -26.52
CA ASN A 296 -14.19 -12.48 -27.68
C ASN A 296 -15.46 -11.66 -28.00
N LEU A 297 -15.66 -10.53 -27.32
CA LEU A 297 -16.84 -9.67 -27.45
C LEU A 297 -16.44 -8.26 -27.90
N LYS A 298 -17.35 -7.55 -28.56
CA LYS A 298 -17.14 -6.14 -28.90
C LYS A 298 -17.39 -5.28 -27.65
N VAL A 299 -16.64 -4.19 -27.51
CA VAL A 299 -16.77 -3.26 -26.36
C VAL A 299 -18.22 -2.80 -26.15
N ALA A 300 -18.94 -2.46 -27.23
CA ALA A 300 -20.35 -2.05 -27.14
C ALA A 300 -21.27 -3.15 -26.53
N ASP A 301 -21.03 -4.42 -26.88
CA ASP A 301 -21.80 -5.54 -26.35
C ASP A 301 -21.47 -5.76 -24.86
N ILE A 302 -20.19 -5.65 -24.50
CA ILE A 302 -19.73 -5.74 -23.10
C ILE A 302 -20.37 -4.63 -22.26
N THR A 303 -20.32 -3.38 -22.74
CA THR A 303 -20.91 -2.23 -22.03
C THR A 303 -22.40 -2.43 -21.84
N LYS A 304 -23.14 -2.83 -22.88
CA LYS A 304 -24.58 -3.08 -22.78
C LYS A 304 -24.89 -4.15 -21.72
N LEU A 305 -24.17 -5.28 -21.75
CA LEU A 305 -24.36 -6.37 -20.80
C LEU A 305 -24.06 -5.94 -19.37
N ALA A 306 -22.90 -5.30 -19.14
CA ALA A 306 -22.48 -4.81 -17.83
C ALA A 306 -23.48 -3.81 -17.24
N MET A 307 -24.07 -2.95 -18.06
CA MET A 307 -25.09 -1.99 -17.61
C MET A 307 -26.37 -2.68 -17.13
N THR A 308 -26.80 -3.75 -17.80
CA THR A 308 -28.08 -4.44 -17.52
C THR A 308 -28.01 -5.55 -16.46
N SER A 309 -26.85 -6.14 -16.23
CA SER A 309 -26.70 -7.22 -15.26
C SER A 309 -26.61 -6.72 -13.82
N THR A 310 -27.19 -7.48 -12.89
CA THR A 310 -26.92 -7.42 -11.45
C THR A 310 -25.74 -8.32 -11.13
N GLY A 311 -24.59 -7.75 -10.76
CA GLY A 311 -23.43 -8.52 -10.32
C GLY A 311 -23.40 -8.68 -8.79
N ASP A 312 -22.62 -9.65 -8.32
CA ASP A 312 -22.33 -9.89 -6.90
C ASP A 312 -21.09 -9.07 -6.47
N SER A 313 -21.27 -8.15 -5.52
CA SER A 313 -20.18 -7.30 -5.02
C SER A 313 -19.11 -8.07 -4.24
N VAL A 314 -19.47 -9.17 -3.58
CA VAL A 314 -18.52 -10.01 -2.84
C VAL A 314 -17.60 -10.75 -3.82
N MET A 315 -18.17 -11.30 -4.90
CA MET A 315 -17.36 -11.86 -5.99
C MET A 315 -16.55 -10.78 -6.71
N GLY A 316 -17.12 -9.59 -6.88
CA GLY A 316 -16.45 -8.45 -7.48
C GLY A 316 -15.20 -8.00 -6.75
N GLU A 317 -15.19 -8.03 -5.41
CA GLU A 317 -13.99 -7.77 -4.60
C GLU A 317 -12.88 -8.77 -4.92
N LYS A 318 -13.22 -10.07 -4.99
CA LYS A 318 -12.23 -11.11 -5.32
C LYS A 318 -11.67 -10.92 -6.73
N ILE A 319 -12.51 -10.50 -7.67
CA ILE A 319 -12.09 -10.20 -9.04
C ILE A 319 -11.22 -8.94 -9.09
N TYR A 320 -11.55 -7.91 -8.30
CA TYR A 320 -10.74 -6.70 -8.15
C TYR A 320 -9.31 -7.02 -7.70
N ILE A 321 -9.16 -7.92 -6.72
CA ILE A 321 -7.86 -8.40 -6.24
C ILE A 321 -7.17 -9.23 -7.33
N ARG A 322 -7.84 -10.27 -7.84
CA ARG A 322 -7.27 -11.22 -8.82
C ARG A 322 -6.85 -10.55 -10.13
N GLN A 323 -7.60 -9.53 -10.57
CA GLN A 323 -7.30 -8.80 -11.80
C GLN A 323 -6.17 -7.77 -11.62
N GLY A 324 -5.67 -7.60 -10.40
CA GLY A 324 -4.56 -6.71 -10.07
C GLY A 324 -4.97 -5.25 -9.89
N CYS A 325 -6.26 -4.92 -9.81
CA CYS A 325 -6.71 -3.55 -9.61
C CYS A 325 -6.17 -2.99 -8.27
N ILE A 326 -6.13 -3.82 -7.23
CA ILE A 326 -5.56 -3.50 -5.91
C ILE A 326 -4.05 -3.16 -5.93
N ALA A 327 -3.33 -3.58 -6.98
CA ALA A 327 -1.92 -3.23 -7.14
C ALA A 327 -1.72 -1.73 -7.38
N CYS A 328 -2.74 -1.05 -7.91
CA CYS A 328 -2.69 0.38 -8.24
C CYS A 328 -3.76 1.20 -7.53
N HIS A 329 -4.88 0.61 -7.12
CA HIS A 329 -5.99 1.35 -6.54
C HIS A 329 -6.24 0.91 -5.09
N ALA A 330 -6.27 1.87 -4.17
CA ALA A 330 -6.69 1.64 -2.80
C ALA A 330 -8.21 1.81 -2.68
N VAL A 331 -8.83 0.97 -1.86
CA VAL A 331 -10.25 1.04 -1.48
C VAL A 331 -10.45 1.24 0.02
N ASP A 332 -9.39 1.02 0.81
CA ASP A 332 -9.32 1.31 2.24
C ASP A 332 -8.45 2.55 2.44
N GLN A 333 -8.92 3.51 3.25
CA GLN A 333 -8.19 4.74 3.58
C GLN A 333 -6.89 4.50 4.35
N LYS A 334 -6.77 3.34 5.01
CA LYS A 334 -5.56 2.91 5.72
C LYS A 334 -4.50 2.32 4.78
N ALA A 335 -4.89 1.92 3.57
CA ALA A 335 -3.98 1.38 2.58
C ALA A 335 -3.10 2.50 2.00
N VAL A 336 -1.90 2.13 1.54
CA VAL A 336 -1.04 3.08 0.83
C VAL A 336 -1.72 3.46 -0.48
N GLN A 337 -1.97 4.75 -0.68
CA GLN A 337 -2.52 5.23 -1.95
C GLN A 337 -1.48 5.06 -3.06
N LYS A 338 -1.80 4.21 -4.04
CA LYS A 338 -0.92 3.88 -5.16
C LYS A 338 -1.22 4.74 -6.39
N GLY A 339 -2.48 4.77 -6.77
CA GLY A 339 -3.10 5.56 -7.84
C GLY A 339 -4.40 6.21 -7.33
N PRO A 340 -5.38 6.50 -8.21
CA PRO A 340 -6.67 7.06 -7.79
C PRO A 340 -7.36 6.19 -6.73
N TYR A 341 -7.81 6.80 -5.65
CA TYR A 341 -8.58 6.09 -4.62
C TYR A 341 -9.97 5.69 -5.14
N LEU A 342 -10.35 4.42 -4.95
CA LEU A 342 -11.59 3.84 -5.45
C LEU A 342 -12.61 3.50 -4.36
N GLY A 343 -12.32 3.72 -3.07
CA GLY A 343 -13.28 3.42 -1.98
C GLY A 343 -14.56 4.26 -2.00
N SER A 344 -14.55 5.38 -2.73
CA SER A 344 -15.71 6.24 -3.00
C SER A 344 -16.14 6.25 -4.48
N ALA A 345 -15.71 5.27 -5.27
CA ALA A 345 -15.93 5.25 -6.71
C ALA A 345 -17.43 5.29 -7.09
N GLY A 346 -18.27 4.50 -6.42
CA GLY A 346 -19.71 4.46 -6.64
C GLY A 346 -20.48 5.70 -6.21
N SER A 347 -19.88 6.55 -5.36
CA SER A 347 -20.42 7.88 -5.02
C SER A 347 -19.98 8.96 -6.01
N LYS A 348 -18.82 8.79 -6.65
CA LYS A 348 -18.19 9.78 -7.53
C LYS A 348 -18.49 9.59 -9.02
N PHE A 349 -18.68 8.34 -9.44
CA PHE A 349 -18.74 7.98 -10.84
C PHE A 349 -20.00 7.17 -11.15
N THR A 350 -20.55 7.40 -12.34
CA THR A 350 -21.65 6.60 -12.86
C THR A 350 -21.17 5.22 -13.29
N LYS A 351 -22.09 4.25 -13.36
CA LYS A 351 -21.76 2.86 -13.74
C LYS A 351 -21.14 2.77 -15.13
N ASP A 352 -21.64 3.56 -16.09
CA ASP A 352 -21.11 3.64 -17.46
C ASP A 352 -19.69 4.21 -17.50
N TYR A 353 -19.40 5.22 -16.66
CA TYR A 353 -18.05 5.76 -16.52
C TYR A 353 -17.07 4.68 -16.03
N LEU A 354 -17.43 3.93 -14.98
CA LEU A 354 -16.59 2.85 -14.44
C LEU A 354 -16.35 1.75 -15.48
N VAL A 355 -17.38 1.37 -16.23
CA VAL A 355 -17.26 0.39 -17.33
C VAL A 355 -16.30 0.90 -18.40
N GLN A 356 -16.46 2.16 -18.82
CA GLN A 356 -15.60 2.76 -19.84
C GLN A 356 -14.15 2.85 -19.36
N SER A 357 -13.90 3.32 -18.14
CA SER A 357 -12.53 3.46 -17.60
C SER A 357 -11.77 2.13 -17.55
N ILE A 358 -12.47 1.00 -17.34
CA ILE A 358 -11.82 -0.31 -17.30
C ILE A 358 -11.59 -0.89 -18.71
N LEU A 359 -12.53 -0.68 -19.64
CA LEU A 359 -12.42 -1.19 -21.01
C LEU A 359 -11.50 -0.34 -21.88
N ASP A 360 -11.47 0.96 -21.65
CA ASP A 360 -10.64 1.95 -22.33
C ASP A 360 -10.02 2.95 -21.33
N PRO A 361 -8.95 2.54 -20.62
CA PRO A 361 -8.29 3.39 -19.62
C PRO A 361 -7.61 4.64 -20.20
N ASN A 362 -7.45 4.73 -21.52
CA ASN A 362 -6.85 5.89 -22.19
C ASN A 362 -7.89 6.97 -22.54
N ALA A 363 -9.19 6.66 -22.45
CA ALA A 363 -10.25 7.61 -22.81
C ALA A 363 -10.28 8.83 -21.89
N VAL A 364 -10.13 8.61 -20.57
CA VAL A 364 -10.10 9.66 -19.55
C VAL A 364 -9.12 9.23 -18.46
N VAL A 365 -8.07 10.02 -18.26
CA VAL A 365 -7.14 9.84 -17.14
C VAL A 365 -7.54 10.78 -16.00
N ALA A 366 -7.65 10.25 -14.79
CA ALA A 366 -8.02 11.04 -13.62
C ALA A 366 -7.04 12.20 -13.38
N GLN A 367 -7.57 13.33 -12.94
CA GLN A 367 -6.75 14.50 -12.62
C GLN A 367 -5.71 14.18 -11.54
N GLY A 368 -4.47 14.60 -11.75
CA GLY A 368 -3.34 14.31 -10.87
C GLY A 368 -2.69 12.94 -11.11
N PHE A 369 -3.18 12.17 -12.08
CA PHE A 369 -2.62 10.86 -12.46
C PHE A 369 -2.28 10.78 -13.95
N GLN A 370 -2.16 11.93 -14.61
CA GLN A 370 -1.66 12.00 -15.98
C GLN A 370 -0.29 11.36 -16.06
N THR A 371 -0.10 10.52 -17.08
CA THR A 371 1.20 9.91 -17.32
C THR A 371 2.13 10.97 -17.88
N GLU A 372 3.32 11.07 -17.31
CA GLU A 372 4.38 11.96 -17.70
C GLU A 372 5.62 11.17 -18.09
N LEU A 373 6.26 11.60 -19.18
CA LEU A 373 7.62 11.25 -19.53
C LEU A 373 8.53 12.41 -19.16
N ILE A 374 9.33 12.22 -18.11
CA ILE A 374 10.31 13.20 -17.64
C ILE A 374 11.68 12.80 -18.18
N THR A 375 12.25 13.65 -19.04
CA THR A 375 13.62 13.48 -19.54
C THR A 375 14.56 14.35 -18.73
N MET A 376 15.60 13.74 -18.17
CA MET A 376 16.62 14.39 -17.35
C MET A 376 17.76 14.96 -18.22
N LYS A 377 18.50 15.93 -17.67
CA LYS A 377 19.67 16.55 -18.34
C LYS A 377 20.81 15.56 -18.62
N ASP A 378 20.91 14.49 -17.83
CA ASP A 378 21.86 13.38 -18.06
C ASP A 378 21.36 12.36 -19.12
N LYS A 379 20.22 12.65 -19.78
CA LYS A 379 19.54 11.84 -20.79
C LYS A 379 18.83 10.59 -20.24
N THR A 380 18.78 10.39 -18.92
CA THR A 380 17.88 9.39 -18.34
C THR A 380 16.42 9.84 -18.48
N ALA A 381 15.48 8.89 -18.45
CA ALA A 381 14.06 9.20 -18.57
C ALA A 381 13.24 8.39 -17.55
N HIS A 382 12.23 9.05 -16.99
CA HIS A 382 11.30 8.47 -16.04
C HIS A 382 9.88 8.56 -16.61
N LEU A 383 9.19 7.43 -16.67
CA LEU A 383 7.80 7.34 -17.11
C LEU A 383 6.94 6.97 -15.90
N GLY A 384 5.92 7.78 -15.61
CA GLY A 384 5.07 7.58 -14.44
C GLY A 384 4.09 8.71 -14.26
N PHE A 385 3.59 8.90 -13.04
CA PHE A 385 2.83 10.09 -12.66
C PHE A 385 3.43 10.71 -11.39
N VAL A 386 3.26 12.01 -11.24
CA VAL A 386 3.78 12.75 -10.09
C VAL A 386 2.92 12.41 -8.86
N THR A 387 3.58 11.90 -7.81
CA THR A 387 2.93 11.62 -6.52
C THR A 387 3.19 12.69 -5.46
N ARG A 388 4.27 13.46 -5.63
CA ARG A 388 4.66 14.60 -4.78
C ARG A 388 5.59 15.51 -5.57
N GLU A 389 5.48 16.82 -5.37
CA GLU A 389 6.35 17.83 -5.96
C GLU A 389 6.47 18.97 -4.94
N GLU A 390 7.61 19.02 -4.25
CA GLU A 390 7.86 19.93 -3.12
C GLU A 390 9.37 20.20 -2.98
N GLY A 391 9.75 21.43 -2.64
CA GLY A 391 11.14 21.77 -2.31
C GLY A 391 12.14 21.49 -3.44
N GLY A 392 11.72 21.61 -4.71
CA GLY A 392 12.53 21.29 -5.88
C GLY A 392 12.78 19.79 -6.11
N VAL A 393 12.02 18.92 -5.43
CA VAL A 393 12.06 17.46 -5.60
C VAL A 393 10.71 16.96 -6.08
N ILE A 394 10.72 16.14 -7.12
CA ILE A 394 9.55 15.45 -7.67
C ILE A 394 9.66 13.96 -7.36
N ASP A 395 8.62 13.40 -6.77
CA ASP A 395 8.44 11.96 -6.64
C ASP A 395 7.61 11.49 -7.85
N ILE A 396 8.23 10.71 -8.73
CA ILE A 396 7.54 10.05 -9.84
C ILE A 396 7.31 8.58 -9.51
N ARG A 397 6.05 8.13 -9.59
CA ARG A 397 5.69 6.72 -9.44
C ARG A 397 5.48 6.08 -10.81
N ASN A 398 6.18 4.98 -11.07
CA ASN A 398 6.01 4.22 -12.30
C ASN A 398 4.96 3.10 -12.15
N ILE A 399 4.68 2.41 -13.26
CA ILE A 399 3.72 1.28 -13.31
C ILE A 399 4.09 0.11 -12.37
N ALA A 400 5.36 -0.04 -11.99
CA ALA A 400 5.80 -1.04 -11.04
C ALA A 400 5.53 -0.65 -9.58
N GLY A 401 4.98 0.55 -9.34
CA GLY A 401 4.74 1.12 -8.01
C GLY A 401 5.97 1.78 -7.39
N ILE A 402 7.13 1.73 -8.07
CA ILE A 402 8.40 2.29 -7.60
C ILE A 402 8.33 3.81 -7.67
N VAL A 403 8.72 4.45 -6.58
CA VAL A 403 8.79 5.91 -6.47
C VAL A 403 10.25 6.35 -6.64
N THR A 404 10.51 7.17 -7.65
CA THR A 404 11.84 7.77 -7.87
C THR A 404 11.79 9.23 -7.49
N GLN A 405 12.72 9.67 -6.64
CA GLN A 405 12.91 11.09 -6.36
C GLN A 405 13.85 11.68 -7.40
N ILE A 406 13.39 12.71 -8.11
CA ILE A 406 14.20 13.47 -9.06
C ILE A 406 14.25 14.93 -8.64
N LYS A 407 15.38 15.59 -8.90
CA LYS A 407 15.49 17.04 -8.69
C LYS A 407 14.93 17.77 -9.89
N GLU A 408 14.11 18.77 -9.64
CA GLU A 408 13.46 19.57 -10.67
C GLU A 408 14.47 20.32 -11.53
N ASP A 409 15.55 20.84 -10.92
CA ASP A 409 16.64 21.51 -11.62
C ASP A 409 17.42 20.61 -12.59
N MET A 410 17.28 19.28 -12.48
CA MET A 410 17.87 18.30 -13.37
C MET A 410 16.95 17.88 -14.51
N ILE A 411 15.70 18.38 -14.55
CA ILE A 411 14.76 18.07 -15.63
C ILE A 411 15.12 18.86 -16.88
N ALA A 412 15.20 18.17 -18.01
CA ALA A 412 15.36 18.77 -19.33
C ALA A 412 14.00 18.96 -20.03
N LYS A 413 13.07 18.03 -19.84
CA LYS A 413 11.74 18.06 -20.48
C LYS A 413 10.70 17.28 -19.68
N ARG A 414 9.47 17.76 -19.64
CA ARG A 414 8.27 17.09 -19.12
C ARG A 414 7.23 17.00 -20.23
N ASP A 415 6.82 15.78 -20.61
CA ASP A 415 5.80 15.54 -21.62
C ASP A 415 4.64 14.71 -21.07
N HIS A 416 3.41 15.22 -21.16
CA HIS A 416 2.22 14.40 -20.91
C HIS A 416 2.05 13.34 -22.00
N GLN A 417 1.78 12.11 -21.57
CA GLN A 417 1.52 10.99 -22.45
C GLN A 417 0.02 10.78 -22.60
N PRO A 418 -0.47 10.49 -23.83
CA PRO A 418 -1.88 10.17 -24.05
C PRO A 418 -2.26 8.79 -23.49
N GLN A 419 -1.28 7.91 -23.24
CA GLN A 419 -1.50 6.61 -22.63
C GLN A 419 -1.56 6.71 -21.10
N SER A 420 -2.55 6.03 -20.51
CA SER A 420 -2.67 5.85 -19.07
C SER A 420 -1.64 4.85 -18.53
N MET A 421 -1.26 5.03 -17.26
CA MET A 421 -0.55 3.99 -16.51
C MET A 421 -1.43 2.78 -16.20
N MET A 422 -2.76 2.92 -16.24
CA MET A 422 -3.66 1.77 -16.14
C MET A 422 -3.59 0.95 -17.45
N PRO A 423 -3.13 -0.30 -17.42
CA PRO A 423 -2.92 -1.10 -18.62
C PRO A 423 -4.21 -1.40 -19.38
N ALA A 424 -4.19 -1.22 -20.71
CA ALA A 424 -5.30 -1.63 -21.56
C ALA A 424 -5.46 -3.16 -21.55
N GLY A 425 -6.71 -3.62 -21.51
CA GLY A 425 -7.05 -5.03 -21.65
C GLY A 425 -6.97 -5.87 -20.37
N LEU A 426 -6.86 -5.24 -19.18
CA LEU A 426 -6.94 -5.94 -17.90
C LEU A 426 -8.21 -6.81 -17.81
N ALA A 427 -9.37 -6.31 -18.24
CA ALA A 427 -10.62 -7.07 -18.16
C ALA A 427 -10.77 -8.21 -19.19
N LYS A 428 -9.87 -8.35 -20.18
CA LYS A 428 -10.05 -9.27 -21.32
C LYS A 428 -10.21 -10.74 -20.92
N THR A 429 -9.57 -11.14 -19.82
CA THR A 429 -9.59 -12.52 -19.33
C THR A 429 -10.86 -12.87 -18.56
N LEU A 430 -11.63 -11.87 -18.13
CA LEU A 430 -12.85 -12.06 -17.35
C LEU A 430 -14.00 -12.57 -18.23
N THR A 431 -14.94 -13.29 -17.64
CA THR A 431 -16.26 -13.54 -18.25
C THR A 431 -17.15 -12.31 -18.12
N VAL A 432 -18.26 -12.29 -18.86
CA VAL A 432 -19.27 -11.22 -18.70
C VAL A 432 -19.76 -11.13 -17.26
N THR A 433 -20.08 -12.26 -16.63
CA THR A 433 -20.53 -12.31 -15.23
C THR A 433 -19.47 -11.77 -14.29
N GLU A 434 -18.22 -12.20 -14.44
CA GLU A 434 -17.12 -11.70 -13.61
C GLU A 434 -16.92 -10.18 -13.77
N PHE A 435 -17.05 -9.66 -14.99
CA PHE A 435 -16.96 -8.23 -15.22
C PHE A 435 -18.11 -7.47 -14.55
N SER A 436 -19.32 -8.01 -14.62
CA SER A 436 -20.49 -7.45 -13.94
C SER A 436 -20.35 -7.45 -12.42
N ASP A 437 -19.80 -8.51 -11.84
CA ASP A 437 -19.49 -8.62 -10.41
C ASP A 437 -18.47 -7.54 -10.01
N LEU A 438 -17.38 -7.38 -10.77
CA LEU A 438 -16.38 -6.32 -10.56
C LEU A 438 -17.00 -4.92 -10.58
N ILE A 439 -17.86 -4.63 -11.56
CA ILE A 439 -18.55 -3.34 -11.64
C ILE A 439 -19.50 -3.16 -10.45
N SER A 440 -20.21 -4.21 -10.03
CA SER A 440 -21.09 -4.18 -8.85
C SER A 440 -20.33 -3.82 -7.58
N TYR A 441 -19.14 -4.40 -7.39
CA TYR A 441 -18.25 -4.05 -6.29
C TYR A 441 -17.85 -2.57 -6.33
N LEU A 442 -17.36 -2.05 -7.46
CA LEU A 442 -16.96 -0.63 -7.58
C LEU A 442 -18.14 0.35 -7.37
N VAL A 443 -19.34 -0.01 -7.82
CA VAL A 443 -20.57 0.78 -7.57
C VAL A 443 -20.98 0.74 -6.09
N SER A 444 -20.66 -0.34 -5.37
CA SER A 444 -20.92 -0.45 -3.93
C SER A 444 -19.96 0.40 -3.07
N MET A 445 -18.81 0.80 -3.62
CA MET A 445 -17.81 1.64 -2.95
C MET A 445 -18.31 3.08 -2.79
N LYS A 446 -18.83 3.44 -1.61
CA LYS A 446 -19.47 4.74 -1.36
C LYS A 446 -18.83 5.58 -0.25
N GLU A 447 -17.71 5.13 0.31
CA GLU A 447 -17.09 5.69 1.52
C GLU A 447 -15.78 6.46 1.28
#